data_AF-A0A7C4UEJ6-F1
#
_entry.id   AF-A0A7C4UEJ6-F1
#
_cell.length_a   1.000
_cell.length_b   1.000
_cell.length_c   1.000
_cell.angle_alpha   90.00
_cell.angle_beta   90.00
_cell.angle_gamma   90.00
#
_symmetry.space_group_name_H-M   'P 1'
#
loop_
_entity.id
_entity.type
_entity.pdbx_description
1 polymer ?
#
loop_
_entity_poly.entity_id
_entity_poly.type
_entity_poly.pdbx_seq_one_letter_code
_entity_poly.pdbx_strand_id
1 'polypeptide(L)'
;MQILRRKAYARAGLIGNPSDGYHGKTISLVVRDYCAEVVLYEWDEIELIPSQQDHSRFNSVHELQRDVALHGYYGGIRLVKATVKRFVDYCDLTGTKLHDRKFSIRYQSNVPRQVGLAGSSAIITATLRALIAFYEIDIPRELLPSLALSVETQELGIAAGLQDRVIQVYEG
;
A
#
# COMPACT_ATOMS: atom_id res chain seq x y z
N MET A 1 -20.06 -9.43 12.45
CA MET A 1 -19.34 -8.55 11.50
C MET A 1 -17.85 -8.69 11.74
N GLN A 2 -17.10 -9.24 10.79
CA GLN A 2 -15.66 -9.43 10.92
C GLN A 2 -14.94 -8.13 10.55
N ILE A 3 -14.13 -7.61 11.46
CA ILE A 3 -13.29 -6.43 11.22
C ILE A 3 -11.85 -6.92 11.11
N LEU A 4 -11.25 -6.75 9.94
CA LEU A 4 -9.86 -7.09 9.67
C LEU A 4 -9.00 -5.83 9.82
N ARG A 5 -7.97 -5.94 10.65
CA ARG A 5 -6.91 -4.92 10.78
C ARG A 5 -5.60 -5.53 10.32
N ARG A 6 -4.94 -4.88 9.36
CA ARG A 6 -3.64 -5.30 8.84
C ARG A 6 -2.71 -4.11 8.76
N LYS A 7 -1.46 -4.33 9.17
CA LYS A 7 -0.41 -3.31 9.16
C LYS A 7 0.67 -3.68 8.18
N ALA A 8 1.43 -2.69 7.73
CA ALA A 8 2.77 -2.86 7.21
C ALA A 8 3.65 -1.73 7.76
N TYR A 9 4.84 -2.07 8.22
CA TYR A 9 5.73 -1.11 8.86
C TYR A 9 6.46 -0.23 7.85
N ALA A 10 6.86 0.96 8.27
CA ALA A 10 7.83 1.77 7.55
C ALA A 10 9.17 1.03 7.46
N ARG A 11 10.02 1.46 6.53
CA ARG A 11 11.37 0.92 6.37
C ARG A 11 12.40 1.99 6.09
N ALA A 12 13.61 1.81 6.60
CA ALA A 12 14.78 2.58 6.19
C ALA A 12 15.71 1.70 5.34
N GLY A 13 16.19 2.25 4.21
CA GLY A 13 17.26 1.63 3.44
C GLY A 13 18.60 1.98 4.08
N LEU A 14 19.39 0.97 4.45
CA LEU A 14 20.70 1.17 5.08
C LEU A 14 21.80 1.33 4.04
N ILE A 15 21.88 0.41 3.06
CA ILE A 15 22.86 0.46 1.98
C ILE A 15 22.33 -0.26 0.73
N GLY A 16 22.79 0.20 -0.43
CA GLY A 16 22.58 -0.47 -1.72
C GLY A 16 21.38 0.06 -2.52
N ASN A 17 20.64 1.08 -2.09
CA ASN A 17 19.65 1.72 -2.96
C ASN A 17 20.39 2.58 -4.02
N PRO A 18 20.15 2.48 -5.35
CA PRO A 18 19.10 1.75 -6.06
C PRO A 18 19.54 0.42 -6.71
N SER A 19 20.57 -0.23 -6.18
CA SER A 19 21.13 -1.48 -6.72
C SER A 19 20.12 -2.62 -6.84
N ASP A 20 19.02 -2.63 -6.09
CA ASP A 20 17.92 -3.58 -6.28
C ASP A 20 17.27 -3.50 -7.66
N GLY A 21 17.31 -2.33 -8.31
CA GLY A 21 16.89 -2.16 -9.71
C GLY A 21 17.91 -2.63 -10.75
N TYR A 22 19.14 -2.97 -10.33
CA TYR A 22 20.27 -3.31 -11.21
C TYR A 22 20.91 -4.66 -10.84
N HIS A 23 20.12 -5.61 -10.34
CA HIS A 23 20.57 -6.95 -9.94
C HIS A 23 21.61 -6.99 -8.80
N GLY A 24 21.78 -5.88 -8.07
CA GLY A 24 22.59 -5.80 -6.86
C GLY A 24 21.82 -6.20 -5.60
N LYS A 25 22.44 -5.99 -4.45
CA LYS A 25 21.86 -6.31 -3.13
C LYS A 25 21.62 -5.05 -2.31
N THR A 26 20.64 -5.11 -1.42
CA THR A 26 20.31 -4.03 -0.49
C THR A 26 20.23 -4.55 0.93
N ILE A 27 20.48 -3.68 1.91
CA ILE A 27 20.20 -3.91 3.31
C ILE A 27 19.19 -2.87 3.74
N SER A 28 18.12 -3.32 4.40
CA SER A 28 17.03 -2.48 4.89
C SER A 28 16.57 -2.97 6.24
N LEU A 29 15.94 -2.08 7.00
CA LEU A 29 15.38 -2.37 8.32
C LEU A 29 13.97 -1.81 8.43
N VAL A 30 13.09 -2.54 9.12
CA VAL A 30 11.76 -2.04 9.48
C VAL A 30 11.85 -1.07 10.66
N VAL A 31 11.01 -0.03 10.65
CA VAL A 31 10.89 0.93 11.74
C VAL A 31 9.50 0.76 12.36
N ARG A 32 9.42 0.03 13.49
CA ARG A 32 8.14 -0.43 14.05
C ARG A 32 7.24 0.69 14.61
N ASP A 33 7.83 1.84 14.94
CA ASP A 33 7.09 3.02 15.43
C ASP A 33 6.19 3.65 14.36
N TYR A 34 6.47 3.37 13.08
CA TYR A 34 5.74 3.90 11.95
C TYR A 34 5.14 2.78 11.10
N CYS A 35 3.87 2.90 10.72
CA CYS A 35 3.17 1.93 9.91
C CYS A 35 2.03 2.55 9.11
N ALA A 36 1.64 1.85 8.05
CA ALA A 36 0.32 1.98 7.46
C ALA A 36 -0.57 0.88 8.06
N GLU A 37 -1.78 1.24 8.50
CA GLU A 37 -2.84 0.32 8.90
C GLU A 37 -3.99 0.40 7.91
N VAL A 38 -4.53 -0.76 7.53
CA VAL A 38 -5.76 -0.90 6.77
C VAL A 38 -6.79 -1.61 7.64
N VAL A 39 -7.98 -1.01 7.70
CA VAL A 39 -9.17 -1.58 8.31
C VAL A 39 -10.13 -1.94 7.19
N LEU A 40 -10.51 -3.22 7.13
CA LEU A 40 -11.46 -3.76 6.15
C LEU A 40 -12.55 -4.50 6.90
N TYR A 41 -13.81 -4.23 6.59
CA TYR A 41 -14.95 -4.97 7.13
C TYR A 41 -16.01 -5.17 6.05
N GLU A 42 -16.78 -6.24 6.20
CA GLU A 42 -17.88 -6.55 5.29
C GLU A 42 -18.92 -5.44 5.28
N TRP A 43 -19.43 -5.13 4.09
CA TRP A 43 -20.32 -4.01 3.84
C TRP A 43 -21.29 -4.33 2.69
N ASP A 44 -22.33 -3.51 2.51
CA ASP A 44 -23.36 -3.72 1.47
C ASP A 44 -22.89 -3.32 0.06
N GLU A 45 -21.81 -2.55 -0.01
CA GLU A 45 -21.20 -2.01 -1.23
C GLU A 45 -19.67 -2.11 -1.17
N ILE A 46 -18.99 -2.01 -2.33
CA ILE A 46 -17.53 -1.83 -2.35
C ILE A 46 -17.24 -0.37 -2.13
N GLU A 47 -16.73 -0.04 -0.94
CA GLU A 47 -16.49 1.34 -0.52
C GLU A 47 -15.01 1.54 -0.14
N LEU A 48 -14.37 2.54 -0.74
CA LEU A 48 -13.04 2.99 -0.35
C LEU A 48 -13.21 4.31 0.42
N ILE A 49 -13.07 4.26 1.74
CA ILE A 49 -13.25 5.44 2.58
C ILE A 49 -12.00 6.33 2.53
N PRO A 50 -12.13 7.61 2.15
CA PRO A 50 -11.04 8.58 2.22
C PRO A 50 -10.45 8.68 3.63
N SER A 51 -9.12 8.76 3.72
CA SER A 51 -8.45 9.18 4.94
C SER A 51 -8.41 10.70 5.03
N GLN A 52 -7.97 11.25 6.17
CA GLN A 52 -7.76 12.71 6.32
C GLN A 52 -6.88 13.31 5.21
N GLN A 53 -5.92 12.54 4.70
CA GLN A 53 -4.98 12.99 3.67
C GLN A 53 -5.58 12.99 2.25
N ASP A 54 -6.78 12.46 2.07
CA ASP A 54 -7.49 12.43 0.79
C ASP A 54 -8.60 13.49 0.72
N HIS A 55 -8.78 14.28 1.78
CA HIS A 55 -9.82 15.29 1.83
C HIS A 55 -9.40 16.55 1.04
N SER A 56 -10.14 16.85 -0.03
CA SER A 56 -9.94 18.06 -0.84
C SER A 56 -10.74 19.25 -0.32
N ARG A 57 -10.66 19.54 1.00
CA ARG A 57 -11.33 20.69 1.61
C ARG A 57 -10.32 21.56 2.34
N PHE A 58 -10.22 22.80 1.90
CA PHE A 58 -9.25 23.78 2.40
C PHE A 58 -9.98 25.08 2.72
N ASN A 59 -9.50 25.84 3.71
CA ASN A 59 -10.07 27.11 4.11
C ASN A 59 -9.68 28.26 3.16
N SER A 60 -8.67 28.06 2.31
CA SER A 60 -8.26 29.01 1.26
C SER A 60 -7.49 28.33 0.12
N VAL A 61 -7.40 29.02 -1.01
CA VAL A 61 -6.57 28.58 -2.16
C VAL A 61 -5.08 28.48 -1.82
N HIS A 62 -4.57 29.30 -0.90
CA HIS A 62 -3.17 29.25 -0.45
C HIS A 62 -2.90 28.08 0.50
N GLU A 63 -3.92 27.59 1.20
CA GLU A 63 -3.82 26.35 1.97
C GLU A 63 -3.71 25.15 1.04
N LEU A 64 -4.59 25.06 0.02
CA LEU A 64 -4.49 24.05 -1.04
C LEU A 64 -3.12 24.09 -1.73
N GLN A 65 -2.64 25.26 -2.13
CA GLN A 65 -1.34 25.41 -2.80
C GLN A 65 -0.19 24.85 -1.94
N ARG A 66 -0.17 25.17 -0.64
CA ARG A 66 0.85 24.67 0.30
C ARG A 66 0.72 23.18 0.51
N ASP A 67 -0.50 22.68 0.67
CA ASP A 67 -0.76 21.25 0.81
C ASP A 67 -0.24 20.49 -0.40
N VAL A 68 -0.59 20.90 -1.62
CA VAL A 68 -0.13 20.28 -2.87
C VAL A 68 1.40 20.36 -3.02
N ALA A 69 2.03 21.45 -2.60
CA ALA A 69 3.50 21.56 -2.65
C ALA A 69 4.19 20.57 -1.69
N LEU A 70 3.61 20.32 -0.51
CA LEU A 70 4.16 19.41 0.50
C LEU A 70 3.77 17.95 0.27
N HIS A 71 2.60 17.69 -0.30
CA HIS A 71 1.99 16.37 -0.33
C HIS A 71 1.77 15.86 -1.76
N GLY A 72 1.98 16.70 -2.77
CA GLY A 72 1.60 16.41 -4.14
C GLY A 72 0.09 16.47 -4.33
N TYR A 73 -0.35 16.08 -5.52
CA TYR A 73 -1.75 16.15 -5.95
C TYR A 73 -2.60 14.95 -5.52
N TYR A 74 -1.96 13.92 -4.95
CA TYR A 74 -2.59 12.62 -4.72
C TYR A 74 -2.40 12.13 -3.28
N GLY A 75 -3.51 11.71 -2.67
CA GLY A 75 -3.52 10.98 -1.42
C GLY A 75 -3.29 9.47 -1.60
N GLY A 76 -3.26 8.73 -0.49
CA GLY A 76 -3.06 7.28 -0.46
C GLY A 76 -4.25 6.46 -0.97
N ILE A 77 -5.44 7.05 -1.16
CA ILE A 77 -6.62 6.31 -1.66
C ILE A 77 -6.38 5.73 -3.05
N ARG A 78 -5.57 6.39 -3.90
CA ARG A 78 -5.20 5.84 -5.22
C ARG A 78 -4.40 4.54 -5.10
N LEU A 79 -3.56 4.43 -4.06
CA LEU A 79 -2.74 3.24 -3.81
C LEU A 79 -3.65 2.07 -3.42
N VAL A 80 -4.66 2.34 -2.58
CA VAL A 80 -5.66 1.34 -2.20
C VAL A 80 -6.44 0.86 -3.43
N LYS A 81 -6.94 1.80 -4.25
CA LYS A 81 -7.68 1.48 -5.48
C LYS A 81 -6.85 0.66 -6.47
N ALA A 82 -5.62 1.08 -6.73
CA ALA A 82 -4.69 0.36 -7.60
C ALA A 82 -4.34 -1.03 -7.05
N THR A 83 -4.21 -1.15 -5.72
CA THR A 83 -3.95 -2.44 -5.06
C THR A 83 -5.13 -3.41 -5.22
N VAL A 84 -6.36 -2.94 -5.00
CA VAL A 84 -7.57 -3.77 -5.21
C VAL A 84 -7.63 -4.27 -6.65
N LYS A 85 -7.41 -3.39 -7.63
CA LYS A 85 -7.40 -3.76 -9.05
C LYS A 85 -6.33 -4.82 -9.34
N ARG A 86 -5.08 -4.58 -8.95
CA ARG A 86 -3.98 -5.54 -9.19
C ARG A 86 -4.16 -6.87 -8.46
N PHE A 87 -4.80 -6.86 -7.30
CA PHE A 87 -5.18 -8.07 -6.58
C PHE A 87 -6.20 -8.89 -7.37
N VAL A 88 -7.25 -8.26 -7.90
CA VAL A 88 -8.24 -8.92 -8.75
C VAL A 88 -7.60 -9.46 -10.03
N ASP A 89 -6.78 -8.66 -10.72
CA ASP A 89 -6.04 -9.11 -11.91
C ASP A 89 -5.19 -10.36 -11.62
N TYR A 90 -4.51 -10.39 -10.46
CA TYR A 90 -3.70 -11.53 -10.04
C TYR A 90 -4.56 -12.78 -9.83
N CYS A 91 -5.72 -12.62 -9.19
CA CYS A 91 -6.65 -13.72 -8.97
C CYS A 91 -7.22 -14.26 -10.29
N ASP A 92 -7.60 -13.38 -11.21
CA ASP A 92 -8.07 -13.76 -12.55
C ASP A 92 -6.99 -14.51 -13.34
N LEU A 93 -5.75 -14.01 -13.30
CA LEU A 93 -4.61 -14.64 -13.98
C LEU A 93 -4.29 -16.04 -13.43
N THR A 94 -4.45 -16.24 -12.13
CA THR A 94 -4.14 -17.51 -11.44
C THR A 94 -5.34 -18.46 -11.36
N GLY A 95 -6.52 -18.04 -11.82
CA GLY A 95 -7.76 -18.80 -11.68
C GLY A 95 -8.28 -18.90 -10.24
N THR A 96 -7.84 -18.00 -9.36
CA THR A 96 -8.30 -17.94 -7.97
C THR A 96 -9.67 -17.28 -7.90
N LYS A 97 -10.70 -18.04 -7.52
CA LYS A 97 -12.08 -17.52 -7.45
C LYS A 97 -12.28 -16.68 -6.17
N LEU A 98 -12.68 -15.42 -6.35
CA LEU A 98 -13.11 -14.55 -5.26
C LEU A 98 -14.60 -14.78 -4.94
N HIS A 99 -14.98 -14.66 -3.68
CA HIS A 99 -16.39 -14.66 -3.27
C HIS A 99 -17.06 -13.30 -3.52
N ASP A 100 -18.39 -13.24 -3.53
CA ASP A 100 -19.16 -12.02 -3.85
C ASP A 100 -19.39 -11.07 -2.67
N ARG A 101 -18.86 -11.37 -1.47
CA ARG A 101 -18.95 -10.46 -0.32
C ARG A 101 -18.26 -9.14 -0.64
N LYS A 102 -18.90 -8.04 -0.26
CA LYS A 102 -18.39 -6.69 -0.46
C LYS A 102 -17.82 -6.15 0.84
N PHE A 103 -17.09 -5.05 0.75
CA PHE A 103 -16.38 -4.50 1.89
C PHE A 103 -16.26 -2.99 1.81
N SER A 104 -16.14 -2.40 2.99
CA SER A 104 -15.60 -1.06 3.15
C SER A 104 -14.15 -1.15 3.63
N ILE A 105 -13.27 -0.37 3.02
CA ILE A 105 -11.84 -0.33 3.31
C ILE A 105 -11.39 1.09 3.62
N ARG A 106 -10.59 1.25 4.68
CA ARG A 106 -9.97 2.52 5.05
C ARG A 106 -8.50 2.29 5.37
N TYR A 107 -7.63 3.18 4.91
CA TYR A 107 -6.23 3.21 5.34
C TYR A 107 -5.97 4.38 6.31
N GLN A 108 -4.98 4.19 7.16
CA GLN A 108 -4.37 5.21 8.00
C GLN A 108 -2.85 5.02 7.98
N SER A 109 -2.09 6.10 8.09
CA SER A 109 -0.63 6.02 8.13
C SER A 109 -0.07 7.10 9.05
N ASN A 110 0.83 6.71 9.94
CA ASN A 110 1.67 7.62 10.70
C ASN A 110 3.09 7.71 10.11
N VAL A 111 3.36 7.08 8.96
CA VAL A 111 4.67 7.13 8.31
C VAL A 111 4.93 8.57 7.82
N PRO A 112 6.00 9.23 8.26
CA PRO A 112 6.32 10.56 7.81
C PRO A 112 6.54 10.59 6.30
N ARG A 113 5.96 11.59 5.64
CA ARG A 113 6.03 11.74 4.18
C ARG A 113 7.38 12.33 3.77
N GLN A 114 7.82 12.00 2.56
CA GLN A 114 9.01 12.59 1.91
C GLN A 114 10.36 12.42 2.64
N VAL A 115 10.44 11.54 3.65
CA VAL A 115 11.70 11.24 4.36
C VAL A 115 12.30 9.87 4.00
N GLY A 116 11.83 9.27 2.91
CA GLY A 116 12.35 7.98 2.44
C GLY A 116 11.97 6.77 3.29
N LEU A 117 10.88 6.85 4.09
CA LEU A 117 10.42 5.76 4.97
C LEU A 117 9.41 4.77 4.33
N ALA A 118 9.24 4.84 3.00
CA ALA A 118 8.43 3.91 2.21
C ALA A 118 6.94 3.82 2.63
N GLY A 119 6.31 4.98 2.86
CA GLY A 119 4.91 5.04 3.27
C GLY A 119 3.93 4.53 2.20
N SER A 120 4.21 4.75 0.91
CA SER A 120 3.33 4.29 -0.17
C SER A 120 3.29 2.77 -0.28
N SER A 121 4.45 2.13 -0.26
CA SER A 121 4.55 0.68 -0.28
C SER A 121 3.97 0.04 0.98
N ALA A 122 4.07 0.70 2.14
CA ALA A 122 3.41 0.24 3.37
C ALA A 122 1.87 0.20 3.19
N ILE A 123 1.26 1.24 2.60
CA ILE A 123 -0.19 1.26 2.32
C ILE A 123 -0.56 0.11 1.38
N ILE A 124 0.21 -0.11 0.32
CA ILE A 124 -0.01 -1.21 -0.65
C ILE A 124 0.08 -2.57 0.05
N THR A 125 1.15 -2.83 0.81
CA THR A 125 1.35 -4.09 1.52
C THR A 125 0.27 -4.35 2.56
N ALA A 126 -0.13 -3.33 3.33
CA ALA A 126 -1.22 -3.45 4.31
C ALA A 126 -2.56 -3.76 3.61
N THR A 127 -2.81 -3.15 2.45
CA THR A 127 -4.00 -3.40 1.63
C THR A 127 -4.03 -4.82 1.09
N LEU A 128 -2.92 -5.32 0.51
CA LEU A 128 -2.80 -6.71 0.07
C LEU A 128 -3.05 -7.69 1.22
N ARG A 129 -2.43 -7.47 2.39
CA ARG A 129 -2.65 -8.30 3.59
C ARG A 129 -4.13 -8.33 4.01
N ALA A 130 -4.84 -7.21 3.88
CA ALA A 130 -6.26 -7.13 4.20
C ALA A 130 -7.13 -7.89 3.19
N LEU A 131 -6.86 -7.76 1.89
CA LEU A 131 -7.59 -8.45 0.83
C LEU A 131 -7.37 -9.97 0.88
N ILE A 132 -6.11 -10.41 1.05
CA ILE A 132 -5.75 -11.82 1.22
C ILE A 132 -6.54 -12.43 2.39
N ALA A 133 -6.58 -11.73 3.52
CA ALA A 133 -7.30 -12.19 4.70
C ALA A 133 -8.83 -12.14 4.54
N PHE A 134 -9.37 -11.18 3.77
CA PHE A 134 -10.81 -11.04 3.56
C PHE A 134 -11.36 -12.10 2.62
N TYR A 135 -10.65 -12.36 1.53
CA TYR A 135 -11.02 -13.36 0.53
C TYR A 135 -10.52 -14.78 0.87
N GLU A 136 -9.81 -14.93 1.99
CA GLU A 136 -9.27 -16.21 2.48
C GLU A 136 -8.42 -16.95 1.43
N ILE A 137 -7.65 -16.19 0.66
CA ILE A 137 -6.77 -16.75 -0.37
C ILE A 137 -5.35 -16.91 0.16
N ASP A 138 -4.60 -17.85 -0.41
CA ASP A 138 -3.17 -18.02 -0.13
C ASP A 138 -2.34 -17.52 -1.31
N ILE A 139 -1.45 -16.55 -1.03
CA ILE A 139 -0.48 -16.05 -2.00
C ILE A 139 0.91 -16.35 -1.43
N PRO A 140 1.76 -17.11 -2.15
CA PRO A 140 3.13 -17.38 -1.73
C PRO A 140 3.86 -16.09 -1.35
N ARG A 141 4.50 -16.12 -0.18
CA ARG A 141 5.10 -14.92 0.44
C ARG A 141 6.13 -14.26 -0.47
N GLU A 142 6.86 -15.05 -1.26
CA GLU A 142 7.85 -14.63 -2.24
C GLU A 142 7.27 -13.86 -3.43
N LEU A 143 5.99 -14.03 -3.73
CA LEU A 143 5.30 -13.30 -4.81
C LEU A 143 4.76 -11.94 -4.35
N LEU A 144 4.51 -11.78 -3.05
CA LEU A 144 3.94 -10.54 -2.49
C LEU A 144 4.78 -9.28 -2.81
N PRO A 145 6.13 -9.30 -2.74
CA PRO A 145 6.91 -8.12 -3.09
C PRO A 145 6.73 -7.69 -4.54
N SER A 146 6.68 -8.66 -5.46
CA SER A 146 6.47 -8.42 -6.89
C SER A 146 5.06 -7.91 -7.19
N LEU A 147 4.05 -8.47 -6.52
CA LEU A 147 2.67 -8.00 -6.63
C LEU A 147 2.55 -6.55 -6.13
N ALA A 148 3.09 -6.24 -4.96
CA ALA A 148 3.12 -4.89 -4.39
C ALA A 148 3.94 -3.89 -5.22
N LEU A 149 5.01 -4.34 -5.88
CA LEU A 149 5.76 -3.53 -6.83
C LEU A 149 4.92 -3.20 -8.08
N SER A 150 4.20 -4.18 -8.62
CA SER A 150 3.38 -3.99 -9.83
C SER A 150 2.28 -2.93 -9.66
N VAL A 151 1.81 -2.70 -8.43
CA VAL A 151 0.86 -1.62 -8.12
C VAL A 151 1.46 -0.24 -8.42
N GLU A 152 2.72 -0.01 -8.08
CA GLU A 152 3.36 1.27 -8.41
C GLU A 152 3.80 1.30 -9.87
N THR A 153 4.49 0.27 -10.35
CA THR A 153 5.17 0.32 -11.65
C THR A 153 4.25 0.08 -12.84
N GLN A 154 3.32 -0.88 -12.75
CA GLN A 154 2.46 -1.28 -13.88
C GLN A 154 1.10 -0.59 -13.84
N GLU A 155 0.53 -0.37 -12.64
CA GLU A 155 -0.79 0.25 -12.52
C GLU A 155 -0.73 1.78 -12.43
N LEU A 156 0.20 2.32 -11.65
CA LEU A 156 0.30 3.77 -11.41
C LEU A 156 1.40 4.47 -12.20
N GLY A 157 2.25 3.73 -12.92
CA GLY A 157 3.38 4.29 -13.68
C GLY A 157 4.45 4.97 -12.82
N ILE A 158 4.55 4.61 -11.54
CA ILE A 158 5.52 5.14 -10.58
C ILE A 158 6.77 4.27 -10.62
N ALA A 159 7.93 4.89 -10.89
CA ALA A 159 9.21 4.20 -10.80
C ALA A 159 9.48 3.78 -9.35
N ALA A 160 9.72 2.48 -9.13
CA ALA A 160 9.98 1.89 -7.82
C ALA A 160 10.85 0.63 -7.95
N GLY A 161 11.51 0.27 -6.85
CA GLY A 161 12.32 -0.95 -6.72
C GLY A 161 11.72 -1.96 -5.72
N LEU A 162 12.34 -3.13 -5.64
CA LEU A 162 11.90 -4.22 -4.76
C LEU A 162 12.26 -3.99 -3.29
N GLN A 163 13.28 -3.17 -2.99
CA GLN A 163 13.85 -2.99 -1.65
C GLN A 163 12.77 -2.79 -0.57
N ASP A 164 11.82 -1.88 -0.83
CA ASP A 164 10.79 -1.47 0.11
C ASP A 164 9.83 -2.62 0.41
N ARG A 165 9.41 -3.32 -0.64
CA ARG A 165 8.40 -4.36 -0.54
C ARG A 165 8.95 -5.62 0.09
N VAL A 166 10.19 -5.98 -0.24
CA VAL A 166 10.85 -7.15 0.33
C VAL A 166 10.91 -6.98 1.85
N ILE A 167 11.52 -5.90 2.36
CA ILE A 167 11.63 -5.73 3.82
C ILE A 167 10.27 -5.58 4.50
N GLN A 168 9.26 -5.00 3.84
CA GLN A 168 7.91 -4.88 4.41
C GLN A 168 7.14 -6.21 4.45
N VAL A 169 7.35 -7.10 3.48
CA VAL A 169 6.76 -8.44 3.47
C VAL A 169 7.48 -9.36 4.45
N TYR A 170 8.81 -9.26 4.53
CA TYR A 170 9.64 -10.14 5.35
C TYR A 170 9.77 -9.70 6.81
N GLU A 171 9.77 -8.39 7.08
CA GLU A 171 9.88 -7.75 8.40
C GLU A 171 11.15 -8.07 9.21
N GLY A 172 12.18 -8.66 8.57
CA GLY A 172 13.40 -9.14 9.22
C GLY A 172 13.42 -10.66 9.29
#